data_AF-A0A6G0XIE0-F1
#
_entry.id   AF-A0A6G0XIE0-F1
#
_cell.length_a   1.000
_cell.length_b   1.000
_cell.length_c   1.000
_cell.angle_alpha   90.00
_cell.angle_beta   90.00
_cell.angle_gamma   90.00
#
_symmetry.space_group_name_H-M   'P 1'
#
loop_
_entity.id
_entity.type
_entity.pdbx_description
1 polymer ?
#
loop_
_entity_poly.entity_id
_entity_poly.type
_entity_poly.pdbx_seq_one_letter_code
_entity_poly.pdbx_strand_id
1 'polypeptide(L)'
;MAQLGKRLAAGIGLLAASVGGTVATIELCIYYNEESYKEEFHRWETTLLPIKVDALQKLAATDSSAVDKIARLEQVVQHVDGVEAQWRRQQGDVLAMKRSWNETKDSLLLMFGRSDNRNQEA
;
A
#
# COMPACT_ATOMS: atom_id res chain seq x y z
N MET A 1 -35.44 -12.90 31.88
CA MET A 1 -34.06 -13.17 31.40
C MET A 1 -33.95 -13.30 29.87
N ALA A 2 -34.92 -13.89 29.16
CA ALA A 2 -34.82 -14.16 27.71
C ALA A 2 -34.71 -12.94 26.76
N GLN A 3 -35.11 -11.74 27.20
CA GLN A 3 -35.13 -10.53 26.36
C GLN A 3 -33.81 -9.76 26.36
N LEU A 4 -32.96 -9.98 27.37
CA LEU A 4 -31.61 -9.39 27.46
C LEU A 4 -30.62 -10.11 26.52
N GLY A 5 -30.66 -11.45 26.49
CA GLY A 5 -29.80 -12.27 25.62
C GLY A 5 -30.05 -12.05 24.12
N LYS A 6 -31.31 -11.84 23.71
CA LYS A 6 -31.65 -11.50 22.32
C LYS A 6 -31.13 -10.13 21.87
N ARG A 7 -31.07 -9.15 22.79
CA ARG A 7 -30.52 -7.81 22.52
C ARG A 7 -28.99 -7.83 22.47
N LEU A 8 -28.35 -8.65 23.29
CA LEU A 8 -26.90 -8.83 23.32
C LEU A 8 -26.41 -9.56 22.06
N ALA A 9 -27.11 -10.62 21.62
CA ALA A 9 -26.82 -11.31 20.37
C ALA A 9 -27.02 -10.42 19.13
N ALA A 10 -28.06 -9.58 19.11
CA ALA A 10 -28.27 -8.61 18.05
C ALA A 10 -27.18 -7.51 18.04
N GLY A 11 -26.73 -7.05 19.21
CA GLY A 11 -25.64 -6.09 19.35
C GLY A 11 -24.28 -6.66 18.91
N ILE A 12 -23.99 -7.92 19.24
CA ILE A 12 -22.80 -8.64 18.77
C ILE A 12 -22.88 -8.91 17.27
N GLY A 13 -24.06 -9.26 16.74
CA GLY A 13 -24.26 -9.46 15.30
C GLY A 13 -24.06 -8.18 14.48
N LEU A 14 -24.52 -7.03 14.99
CA LEU A 14 -24.29 -5.71 14.37
C LEU A 14 -22.82 -5.28 14.45
N LEU A 15 -22.16 -5.54 15.58
CA LEU A 15 -20.73 -5.30 15.73
C LEU A 15 -19.91 -6.20 14.80
N ALA A 16 -20.21 -7.50 14.72
CA ALA A 16 -19.54 -8.42 13.81
C ALA A 16 -19.77 -8.06 12.34
N ALA A 17 -20.98 -7.64 11.95
CA ALA A 17 -21.26 -7.14 10.60
C ALA A 17 -20.52 -5.83 10.29
N SER A 18 -20.41 -4.93 11.27
CA SER A 18 -19.68 -3.66 11.13
C SER A 18 -18.16 -3.87 11.07
N VAL A 19 -17.62 -4.80 11.85
CA VAL A 19 -16.21 -5.18 11.84
C VAL A 19 -15.88 -5.92 10.55
N GLY A 20 -16.74 -6.82 10.07
CA GLY A 20 -16.57 -7.48 8.77
C GLY A 20 -16.59 -6.51 7.59
N GLY A 21 -17.49 -5.51 7.60
CA GLY A 21 -17.49 -4.44 6.61
C GLY A 21 -16.25 -3.55 6.68
N THR A 22 -15.77 -3.24 7.89
CA THR A 22 -14.55 -2.43 8.09
C THR A 22 -13.29 -3.19 7.66
N VAL A 23 -13.20 -4.49 7.98
CA VAL A 23 -12.16 -5.42 7.51
C VAL A 23 -12.11 -5.43 5.99
N ALA A 24 -13.24 -5.67 5.32
CA ALA A 24 -13.31 -5.68 3.86
C ALA A 24 -12.94 -4.33 3.24
N THR A 25 -13.33 -3.22 3.88
CA THR A 25 -12.99 -1.86 3.41
C THR A 25 -11.48 -1.59 3.53
N ILE A 26 -10.84 -2.00 4.62
CA ILE A 26 -9.39 -1.85 4.80
C ILE A 26 -8.64 -2.72 3.78
N GLU A 27 -9.08 -3.96 3.58
CA GLU A 27 -8.47 -4.87 2.59
C GLU A 27 -8.62 -4.35 1.15
N LEU A 28 -9.79 -3.83 0.79
CA LEU A 28 -10.01 -3.17 -0.50
C LEU A 28 -9.12 -1.93 -0.66
N CYS A 29 -8.98 -1.12 0.38
CA CYS A 29 -8.12 0.06 0.36
C CYS A 29 -6.65 -0.33 0.12
N ILE A 30 -6.15 -1.34 0.84
CA ILE A 30 -4.80 -1.88 0.64
C ILE A 30 -4.64 -2.41 -0.78
N TYR A 31 -5.63 -3.16 -1.29
CA TYR A 31 -5.61 -3.72 -2.64
C TYR A 31 -5.54 -2.63 -3.73
N TYR A 32 -6.38 -1.60 -3.64
CA TYR A 32 -6.36 -0.52 -4.65
C TYR A 32 -5.07 0.30 -4.62
N ASN A 33 -4.52 0.58 -3.44
CA ASN A 33 -3.21 1.23 -3.35
C ASN A 33 -2.10 0.34 -3.92
N GLU A 34 -2.21 -0.98 -3.73
CA GLU A 34 -1.27 -1.94 -4.30
C GLU A 34 -1.32 -1.99 -5.83
N GLU A 35 -2.52 -2.06 -6.41
CA GLU A 35 -2.69 -2.00 -7.87
C GLU A 35 -2.18 -0.67 -8.45
N SER A 36 -2.46 0.46 -7.77
CA SER A 36 -2.01 1.78 -8.21
C SER A 36 -0.48 1.86 -8.33
N TYR A 37 0.29 1.47 -7.29
CA TYR A 37 1.74 1.57 -7.40
C TYR A 37 2.31 0.55 -8.39
N LYS A 38 1.67 -0.61 -8.59
CA LYS A 38 2.08 -1.61 -9.59
C LYS A 38 1.90 -1.08 -11.01
N GLU A 39 0.80 -0.39 -11.28
CA GLU A 39 0.56 0.26 -12.57
C GLU A 39 1.61 1.36 -12.82
N GLU A 40 1.88 2.21 -11.81
CA GLU A 40 2.93 3.23 -11.90
C GLU A 40 4.33 2.61 -12.12
N PHE A 41 4.66 1.54 -11.39
CA PHE A 41 5.89 0.78 -11.58
C PHE A 41 5.99 0.22 -13.00
N HIS A 42 4.94 -0.42 -13.50
CA HIS A 42 4.93 -1.00 -14.84
C HIS A 42 5.12 0.07 -15.92
N ARG A 43 4.45 1.21 -15.79
CA ARG A 43 4.63 2.36 -16.69
C ARG A 43 6.06 2.90 -16.62
N TRP A 44 6.61 3.03 -15.41
CA TRP A 44 7.98 3.47 -15.21
C TRP A 44 8.97 2.50 -15.88
N GLU A 45 8.83 1.19 -15.63
CA GLU A 45 9.72 0.15 -16.14
C GLU A 45 9.68 0.05 -17.67
N THR A 46 8.49 0.09 -18.26
CA THR A 46 8.31 -0.10 -19.71
C THR A 46 8.59 1.14 -20.54
N THR A 47 8.30 2.33 -19.99
CA THR A 47 8.32 3.59 -20.77
C THR A 47 9.42 4.53 -20.31
N LEU A 48 9.56 4.78 -19.01
CA LEU A 48 10.42 5.84 -18.50
C LEU A 48 11.87 5.38 -18.28
N LEU A 49 12.06 4.16 -17.80
CA LEU A 49 13.37 3.59 -17.55
C LEU A 49 14.21 3.51 -18.85
N PRO A 50 13.69 3.05 -20.00
CA PRO A 50 14.44 3.09 -21.26
C PRO A 50 14.86 4.52 -21.66
N ILE A 51 13.98 5.51 -21.45
CA ILE A 51 14.28 6.92 -21.73
C ILE A 51 15.42 7.43 -20.85
N LYS A 52 15.40 7.10 -19.55
CA LYS A 52 16.48 7.45 -18.62
C LYS A 52 17.81 6.81 -19.04
N VAL A 53 17.80 5.54 -19.43
CA VAL A 53 19.00 4.83 -19.90
C VAL A 53 19.57 5.50 -21.16
N ASP A 54 18.72 5.80 -22.15
CA ASP A 54 19.14 6.51 -23.37
C ASP A 54 19.65 7.93 -23.07
N ALA A 55 19.00 8.65 -22.16
CA ALA A 55 19.45 9.97 -21.73
C ALA A 55 20.84 9.92 -21.05
N LEU A 56 21.08 8.94 -20.18
CA LEU A 56 22.38 8.73 -19.53
C LEU A 56 23.47 8.34 -20.54
N GLN A 57 23.16 7.49 -21.52
CA GLN A 57 24.09 7.16 -22.60
C GLN A 57 24.44 8.40 -23.44
N LYS A 58 23.44 9.23 -23.77
CA LYS A 58 23.64 10.49 -24.51
C LYS A 58 24.43 11.51 -23.69
N LEU A 59 24.23 11.57 -22.37
CA LEU A 59 25.02 12.41 -21.48
C LEU A 59 26.49 12.00 -21.51
N ALA A 60 26.79 10.70 -21.40
CA ALA A 60 28.15 10.19 -21.43
C ALA A 60 28.87 10.46 -22.77
N ALA A 61 28.12 10.54 -23.87
CA ALA A 61 28.65 10.79 -25.21
C ALA A 61 28.59 12.28 -25.64
N THR A 62 28.05 13.18 -24.82
CA THR A 62 27.90 14.60 -25.17
C THR A 62 29.12 15.40 -24.71
N ASP A 63 29.71 16.16 -25.63
CA ASP A 63 30.81 17.07 -25.32
C ASP A 63 30.38 18.14 -24.30
N SER A 64 31.30 18.46 -23.37
CA SER A 64 31.07 19.42 -22.29
C SER A 64 30.79 20.86 -22.78
N SER A 65 31.04 21.15 -24.05
CA SER A 65 30.70 22.44 -24.69
C SER A 65 29.21 22.57 -25.03
N ALA A 66 28.44 21.47 -25.07
CA ALA A 66 27.02 21.46 -25.39
C ALA A 66 26.14 21.58 -24.12
N VAL A 67 26.36 22.64 -23.35
CA VAL A 67 25.76 22.88 -22.02
C VAL A 67 24.23 22.77 -22.03
N ASP A 68 23.55 23.38 -22.99
CA ASP A 68 22.08 23.35 -23.09
C ASP A 68 21.52 21.94 -23.32
N LYS A 69 22.26 21.11 -24.06
CA LYS A 69 21.86 19.72 -24.32
C LYS A 69 22.06 18.86 -23.08
N ILE A 70 23.16 19.06 -22.35
CA ILE A 70 23.44 18.40 -21.08
C ILE A 70 22.32 18.72 -20.08
N ALA A 71 22.00 20.01 -19.89
CA ALA A 71 20.96 20.44 -18.96
C ALA A 71 19.59 19.81 -19.26
N ARG A 72 19.22 19.71 -20.54
CA ARG A 72 17.96 19.04 -20.94
C ARG A 72 17.96 17.55 -20.65
N LEU A 73 19.07 16.86 -20.92
CA LEU A 73 19.17 15.42 -20.65
C LEU A 73 19.17 15.14 -19.13
N GLU A 74 19.85 15.97 -18.34
CA GLU A 74 19.80 15.91 -16.88
C GLU A 74 18.38 16.14 -16.35
N GLN A 75 17.65 17.09 -16.91
CA GLN A 75 16.25 17.34 -16.54
C GLN A 75 15.37 16.10 -16.82
N VAL A 76 15.60 15.40 -17.94
CA VAL A 76 14.89 14.15 -18.25
C VAL A 76 15.21 13.07 -17.21
N VAL A 77 16.49 12.90 -16.86
CA VAL A 77 16.91 11.93 -15.84
C VAL A 77 16.27 12.26 -14.49
N GLN A 78 16.33 13.51 -14.06
CA GLN A 78 15.74 13.98 -12.80
C GLN A 78 14.22 13.77 -12.77
N HIS A 79 13.52 13.98 -13.88
CA HIS A 79 12.09 13.72 -13.96
C HIS A 79 11.78 12.23 -13.76
N VAL A 80 12.52 11.33 -14.43
CA VAL A 80 12.32 9.89 -14.28
C VAL A 80 12.67 9.41 -12.87
N ASP A 81 13.69 9.99 -12.24
CA ASP A 81 14.05 9.73 -10.83
C ASP A 81 12.96 10.18 -9.87
N GLY A 82 12.33 11.33 -10.13
CA GLY A 82 11.20 11.82 -9.36
C GLY A 82 10.00 10.86 -9.42
N VAL A 83 9.68 10.35 -10.61
CA VAL A 83 8.63 9.34 -10.78
C VAL A 83 9.01 8.03 -10.08
N GLU A 84 10.29 7.63 -10.12
CA GLU A 84 10.77 6.45 -9.40
C GLU A 84 10.56 6.57 -7.89
N ALA A 85 10.95 7.71 -7.33
CA ALA A 85 10.78 8.00 -5.91
C ALA A 85 9.30 7.98 -5.47
N GLN A 86 8.40 8.43 -6.35
CA GLN A 86 6.97 8.45 -6.07
C GLN A 86 6.38 7.04 -5.92
N TRP A 87 6.53 6.17 -6.92
CA TRP A 87 5.95 4.82 -6.83
C TRP A 87 6.62 3.98 -5.73
N ARG A 88 7.92 4.19 -5.46
CA ARG A 88 8.61 3.54 -4.32
C ARG A 88 8.04 3.98 -2.98
N ARG A 89 7.69 5.25 -2.82
CA ARG A 89 7.02 5.74 -1.59
C ARG A 89 5.66 5.05 -1.43
N GLN A 90 4.85 5.01 -2.50
CA GLN A 90 3.54 4.33 -2.46
C GLN A 90 3.68 2.84 -2.11
N GLN A 91 4.67 2.15 -2.68
CA GLN A 91 4.99 0.76 -2.32
C GLN A 91 5.32 0.63 -0.82
N GLY A 92 6.14 1.54 -0.29
CA GLY A 92 6.47 1.59 1.13
C GLY A 92 5.25 1.78 2.02
N ASP A 93 4.34 2.68 1.64
CA ASP A 93 3.10 2.95 2.35
C ASP A 93 2.19 1.71 2.36
N VAL A 94 2.04 1.01 1.23
CA VAL A 94 1.27 -0.24 1.16
C VAL A 94 1.86 -1.33 2.06
N LEU A 95 3.19 -1.47 2.09
CA LEU A 95 3.85 -2.44 2.98
C LEU A 95 3.60 -2.09 4.46
N ALA A 96 3.64 -0.81 4.82
CA ALA A 96 3.31 -0.34 6.16
C ALA A 96 1.84 -0.60 6.51
N MET A 97 0.91 -0.33 5.59
CA MET A 97 -0.51 -0.63 5.76
C MET A 97 -0.75 -2.13 5.96
N LYS A 98 -0.14 -2.99 5.14
CA LYS A 98 -0.24 -4.45 5.29
C LYS A 98 0.28 -4.93 6.64
N ARG A 99 1.42 -4.40 7.09
CA ARG A 99 2.00 -4.73 8.41
C ARG A 99 1.05 -4.32 9.53
N SER A 100 0.65 -3.05 9.57
CA SER A 100 -0.28 -2.51 10.56
C SER A 100 -1.60 -3.29 10.59
N TRP A 101 -2.08 -3.70 9.41
CA TRP A 101 -3.30 -4.49 9.30
C TRP A 101 -3.15 -5.91 9.86
N ASN A 102 -2.04 -6.59 9.58
CA ASN A 102 -1.76 -7.90 10.15
C ASN A 102 -1.62 -7.85 11.68
N GLU A 103 -0.91 -6.86 12.21
CA GLU A 103 -0.80 -6.63 13.66
C GLU A 103 -2.17 -6.40 14.30
N THR A 104 -3.05 -5.65 13.62
CA THR A 104 -4.42 -5.42 14.07
C THR A 104 -5.24 -6.71 14.07
N LYS A 105 -5.15 -7.54 13.02
CA LYS A 105 -5.81 -8.85 12.94
C LYS A 105 -5.37 -9.77 14.07
N ASP A 106 -4.06 -9.86 14.32
CA ASP A 106 -3.51 -10.68 15.40
C ASP A 106 -4.02 -10.21 16.77
N SER A 107 -4.11 -8.90 16.99
CA SER A 107 -4.68 -8.32 18.20
C SER A 107 -6.16 -8.68 18.38
N LEU A 108 -6.96 -8.55 17.31
CA LEU A 108 -8.38 -8.92 17.33
C LEU A 108 -8.56 -10.42 17.63
N LEU A 109 -7.76 -11.29 17.01
CA LEU A 109 -7.77 -12.73 17.27
C LEU A 109 -7.43 -13.05 18.73
N LEU A 110 -6.44 -12.36 19.32
CA LEU A 110 -6.08 -12.53 20.73
C LEU A 110 -7.19 -12.06 21.67
N MET A 111 -7.87 -10.95 21.36
CA MET A 111 -8.96 -10.40 22.19
C MET A 111 -10.21 -11.27 22.14
N PHE A 112 -10.63 -11.72 20.96
CA PHE A 112 -11.86 -12.52 20.79
C PHE A 112 -11.63 -14.02 21.03
N GLY A 113 -10.44 -14.55 20.70
CA GLY A 113 -10.06 -15.94 20.98
C GLY A 113 -9.87 -16.25 22.48
N ARG A 114 -9.50 -15.26 23.30
CA ARG A 114 -9.50 -15.39 24.77
C ARG A 114 -10.89 -15.41 25.40
N SER A 115 -11.94 -15.06 24.67
CA SER A 115 -13.31 -15.06 25.22
C SER A 115 -13.92 -16.46 25.27
N ASP A 116 -13.51 -17.37 24.37
CA ASP A 116 -14.01 -18.75 24.33
C ASP A 116 -13.42 -19.63 25.45
N ASN A 117 -12.14 -19.45 25.82
CA ASN A 117 -11.52 -20.27 26.87
C ASN A 117 -12.01 -19.94 28.29
N ARG A 118 -12.54 -18.74 28.54
CA ARG A 118 -13.06 -18.37 29.87
C ARG A 118 -14.43 -18.96 30.19
N ASN A 119 -15.15 -19.45 29.18
CA ASN A 119 -16.46 -20.09 29.35
C ASN A 119 -16.38 -21.63 29.46
N GLN A 120 -15.19 -22.21 29.40
CA GLN A 120 -14.98 -23.66 29.58
C GLN A 120 -14.48 -24.05 30.99
N GLU A 121 -14.13 -23.08 31.83
CA GLU A 121 -13.61 -23.30 33.20
C GLU A 121 -14.59 -22.90 34.32
N ALA A 122 -15.87 -22.66 34.00
CA ALA A 122 -16.95 -22.39 34.97
C ALA A 122 -18.05 -23.44 34.88
#